data_AF-A0A7J2YXH8-F1
#
_entry.id   AF-A0A7J2YXH8-F1
#
_cell.length_a   1.000
_cell.length_b   1.000
_cell.length_c   1.000
_cell.angle_alpha   90.00
_cell.angle_beta   90.00
_cell.angle_gamma   90.00
#
_symmetry.space_group_name_H-M   'P 1'
#
loop_
_entity.id
_entity.type
_entity.pdbx_description
1 polymer ?
#
loop_
_entity_poly.entity_id
_entity_poly.type
_entity_poly.pdbx_seq_one_letter_code
_entity_poly.pdbx_strand_id
1 'polypeptide(L)' 'MAKSKEEIESVIFQALSHPMRRTIITLLEGNTKGLLYTELITELGLPTGKMNYHVEQLQGLIMKNEEN' A
#
# COMPACT_ATOMS: atom_id res chain seq x y z
N MET A 1 14.53 -13.66 10.77
CA MET A 1 15.65 -13.57 9.80
C MET A 1 15.58 -12.22 9.11
N ALA A 2 16.69 -11.52 8.93
CA ALA A 2 16.70 -10.28 8.16
C ALA A 2 16.42 -10.62 6.68
N LYS A 3 15.57 -9.84 6.00
CA LYS A 3 15.32 -10.01 4.56
C LYS A 3 16.62 -9.84 3.79
N SER A 4 16.83 -10.64 2.75
CA SER A 4 17.96 -10.46 1.86
C SER A 4 17.82 -9.15 1.06
N LYS A 5 18.92 -8.63 0.53
CA LYS A 5 18.90 -7.43 -0.31
C LYS A 5 17.97 -7.62 -1.52
N GLU A 6 18.03 -8.79 -2.16
CA GLU A 6 17.20 -9.13 -3.33
C GLU A 6 15.71 -9.18 -2.98
N GLU A 7 15.37 -9.69 -1.79
CA GLU A 7 13.98 -9.67 -1.31
C GLU A 7 13.47 -8.25 -1.06
N ILE A 8 14.31 -7.38 -0.51
CA ILE A 8 13.97 -5.96 -0.30
C ILE A 8 13.75 -5.26 -1.64
N GLU A 9 14.68 -5.42 -2.58
CA GLU A 9 14.58 -4.84 -3.91
C GLU A 9 13.33 -5.32 -4.63
N SER A 10 13.03 -6.62 -4.58
CA SER A 10 11.83 -7.20 -5.19
C SER A 10 10.55 -6.56 -4.65
N VAL A 11 10.42 -6.40 -3.33
CA VAL A 11 9.27 -5.74 -2.70
C VAL A 11 9.13 -4.29 -3.15
N ILE A 12 10.24 -3.54 -3.20
CA ILE A 12 10.25 -2.15 -3.67
C ILE A 12 9.82 -2.07 -5.14
N PHE A 13 10.39 -2.89 -6.02
CA PHE A 13 10.04 -2.93 -7.44
C PHE A 13 8.58 -3.33 -7.67
N GLN A 14 8.10 -4.34 -6.95
CA GLN A 14 6.71 -4.78 -7.01
C GLN A 14 5.78 -3.62 -6.65
N ALA A 15 6.03 -2.90 -5.57
CA ALA A 15 5.20 -1.77 -5.16
C ALA A 15 5.26 -0.60 -6.16
N LEU A 16 6.46 -0.15 -6.51
CA LEU A 16 6.65 1.07 -7.30
C LEU A 16 6.33 0.91 -8.79
N SER A 17 6.24 -0.31 -9.31
CA SER A 17 5.97 -0.57 -10.74
C SER A 17 4.57 -0.17 -11.22
N HIS A 18 3.59 0.08 -10.32
CA HIS A 18 2.22 0.43 -10.71
C HIS A 18 1.83 1.82 -10.21
N PRO A 19 1.26 2.70 -11.05
CA PRO A 19 0.92 4.08 -10.68
C PRO A 19 -0.01 4.15 -9.46
N MET A 20 -1.05 3.32 -9.42
CA MET A 20 -1.99 3.30 -8.29
C MET A 20 -1.32 2.98 -6.95
N ARG A 21 -0.33 2.07 -6.94
CA ARG A 21 0.40 1.71 -5.73
C ARG A 21 1.27 2.86 -5.23
N ARG A 22 1.89 3.61 -6.15
CA ARG A 22 2.60 4.84 -5.82
C ARG A 22 1.67 5.88 -5.22
N THR A 23 0.48 6.08 -5.80
CA THR A 23 -0.54 6.99 -5.26
C THR A 23 -0.95 6.61 -3.84
N ILE A 24 -1.20 5.32 -3.56
CA ILE A 24 -1.54 4.84 -2.21
C ILE A 24 -0.41 5.18 -1.21
N ILE A 25 0.84 4.90 -1.56
CA ILE A 25 1.99 5.21 -0.70
C ILE A 25 2.07 6.72 -0.43
N THR A 26 1.92 7.57 -1.44
CA THR A 26 1.94 9.03 -1.29
C THR A 26 0.80 9.53 -0.40
N LEU A 27 -0.42 8.99 -0.54
CA LEU A 27 -1.55 9.36 0.31
C LEU A 27 -1.30 8.99 1.78
N LEU A 28 -0.73 7.80 2.03
CA LEU A 28 -0.40 7.36 3.39
C LEU A 28 0.74 8.18 4.00
N GLU A 29 1.75 8.56 3.21
CA GLU A 29 2.87 9.40 3.67
C GLU A 29 2.39 10.80 4.10
N GLY A 30 1.43 11.38 3.37
CA GLY A 30 0.79 12.64 3.77
C GLY A 30 -0.10 12.55 5.01
N ASN A 31 -0.44 11.34 5.49
CA ASN A 31 -1.34 11.10 6.61
C ASN A 31 -0.66 10.27 7.69
N THR A 32 0.03 10.93 8.62
CA THR A 32 0.85 10.28 9.68
C THR A 32 0.08 9.33 10.61
N LYS A 33 -1.25 9.44 10.68
CA LYS A 33 -2.13 8.51 11.43
C LYS A 33 -2.60 7.31 10.62
N GLY A 34 -2.23 7.23 9.35
CA GLY A 34 -2.82 6.33 8.36
C GLY A 34 -4.12 6.87 7.79
N LEU A 35 -4.73 6.07 6.93
CA LEU A 35 -6.05 6.30 6.33
C LEU A 35 -6.91 5.06 6.54
N LEU A 36 -8.21 5.27 6.75
CA LEU A 36 -9.17 4.18 6.74
C LEU A 36 -9.28 3.59 5.33
N TYR A 37 -9.57 2.29 5.26
CA TYR A 37 -9.78 1.60 4.00
C TYR A 37 -10.90 2.24 3.15
N THR A 38 -11.95 2.73 3.81
CA THR A 38 -13.08 3.43 3.18
C THR A 38 -12.70 4.80 2.63
N GLU A 39 -11.81 5.53 3.30
CA GLU A 39 -11.28 6.81 2.83
C GLU A 39 -10.43 6.60 1.56
N LEU A 40 -9.56 5.58 1.56
CA LEU A 40 -8.79 5.21 0.37
C LEU A 40 -9.68 4.85 -0.82
N ILE A 41 -10.76 4.09 -0.60
CA ILE A 41 -11.72 3.77 -1.67
C ILE A 41 -12.35 5.03 -2.23
N THR A 42 -12.75 5.95 -1.35
CA THR A 42 -13.38 7.22 -1.75
C THR A 42 -12.43 8.08 -2.57
N GLU A 43 -11.20 8.28 -2.08
CA GLU A 43 -10.18 9.11 -2.74
C GLU A 43 -9.74 8.52 -4.10
N LEU A 44 -9.58 7.20 -4.18
CA LEU A 44 -9.10 6.55 -5.40
C LEU A 44 -10.21 6.16 -6.38
N GLY A 45 -11.48 6.24 -5.96
CA GLY A 45 -12.63 5.84 -6.79
C GLY A 45 -12.59 4.38 -7.25
N LEU A 46 -11.91 3.50 -6.50
CA LEU A 46 -11.69 2.12 -6.90
C LEU A 46 -12.76 1.17 -6.34
N PRO A 47 -13.18 0.17 -7.13
CA PRO A 47 -13.92 -0.97 -6.58
C PRO A 47 -13.11 -1.69 -5.51
N THR A 48 -13.79 -2.19 -4.48
CA THR A 48 -13.19 -2.92 -3.33
C THR A 48 -12.24 -4.05 -3.77
N GLY A 49 -12.61 -4.85 -4.78
CA GLY A 49 -11.74 -5.93 -5.27
C GLY A 49 -10.40 -5.44 -5.86
N LYS A 50 -10.42 -4.32 -6.60
CA LYS A 50 -9.19 -3.73 -7.15
C LYS A 50 -8.34 -3.08 -6.05
N MET A 51 -8.98 -2.45 -5.07
CA MET A 51 -8.30 -1.88 -3.92
C MET A 51 -7.58 -2.95 -3.11
N ASN A 52 -8.28 -4.04 -2.75
CA ASN A 52 -7.69 -5.17 -2.02
C ASN A 52 -6.44 -5.72 -2.72
N TYR A 53 -6.53 -5.93 -4.04
CA TYR A 53 -5.38 -6.35 -4.83
C TYR A 53 -4.19 -5.41 -4.68
N HIS A 54 -4.39 -4.09 -4.82
CA HIS A 54 -3.28 -3.15 -4.67
C HIS A 54 -2.68 -3.13 -3.27
N VAL A 55 -3.51 -3.22 -2.22
CA VAL A 55 -3.08 -3.25 -0.81
C VAL A 55 -2.27 -4.53 -0.52
N GLU A 56 -2.68 -5.69 -1.03
CA GLU A 56 -1.90 -6.94 -0.88
C GLU A 56 -0.52 -6.84 -1.54
N GLN A 57 -0.45 -6.23 -2.72
CA GLN A 57 0.83 -6.03 -3.43
C GLN A 57 1.74 -4.97 -2.78
N LEU A 58 1.28 -4.30 -1.71
CA LEU A 58 2.05 -3.36 -0.91
C LEU A 58 2.48 -3.96 0.45
N GLN A 59 2.21 -5.25 0.69
CA GLN A 59 2.66 -5.93 1.90
C GLN A 59 4.17 -5.80 2.10
N GLY A 60 4.57 -5.43 3.32
CA GLY A 60 5.97 -5.18 3.67
C GLY A 60 6.44 -3.74 3.44
N LEU A 61 5.60 -2.87 2.87
CA LEU A 61 5.83 -1.41 2.80
C LEU A 61 4.76 -0.61 3.53
N ILE A 62 3.53 -1.13 3.59
CA ILE A 62 2.45 -0.56 4.39
C ILE A 62 2.06 -1.53 5.50
N MET A 63 1.51 -1.00 6.58
CA MET A 63 0.97 -1.78 7.69
C MET A 63 -0.52 -1.49 7.81
N LYS A 64 -1.31 -2.53 8.08
CA LYS A 64 -2.70 -2.36 8.51
C LYS A 64 -2.69 -2.13 10.00
N ASN A 65 -3.38 -1.08 10.45
CA ASN A 65 -3.62 -0.90 11.87
C ASN A 65 -4.81 -1.80 12.25
N GLU A 66 -4.61 -2.81 13.08
CA GLU A 66 -5.68 -3.74 13.48
C GLU A 66 -6.72 -3.09 14.42
N GLU A 67 -6.43 -1.88 14.91
CA GLU A 67 -7.31 -1.14 15.81
C GLU A 67 -8.40 -0.31 15.09
N ASN A 68 -8.36 -0.17 13.75
CA ASN A 68 -9.38 0.56 12.96
C ASN A 68 -9.60 -0.03 11.56
#